data_AF-A0A8J3Z4Q9-F1
#
_entry.id   AF-A0A8J3Z4Q9-F1
#
_cell.length_a   1.000
_cell.length_b   1.000
_cell.length_c   1.000
_cell.angle_alpha   90.00
_cell.angle_beta   90.00
_cell.angle_gamma   90.00
#
_symmetry.space_group_name_H-M   'P 1'
#
loop_
_entity.id
_entity.type
_entity.pdbx_description
1 polymer ?
#
loop_
_entity_poly.entity_id
_entity_poly.type
_entity_poly.pdbx_seq_one_letter_code
_entity_poly.pdbx_strand_id
1 'polypeptide(L)'
;MSGTADDPACRVAAGSAVAESGAVSSFVLSKLDIDVLMQLAVHGPIDARSWEPLTDDPDRLGREIWQQNYEAAASSDEERPPIAAYRFTPLPIGVTVGEGLKQCSCYGYQTLGAGAAPPAGPFLERLERRLVREVTGYDAAPWGWRPADVAARLGRGGAPGPR
;
A
#
# COMPACT_ATOMS: atom_id res chain seq x y z
N MET A 1 -49.26 -48.42 2.85
CA MET A 1 -48.47 -48.39 4.08
C MET A 1 -47.19 -49.16 3.82
N SER A 2 -46.05 -48.49 3.88
CA SER A 2 -44.70 -49.00 4.17
C SER A 2 -43.67 -48.01 3.63
N GLY A 3 -43.36 -47.01 4.46
CA GLY A 3 -42.17 -46.18 4.33
C GLY A 3 -41.39 -46.34 5.62
N THR A 4 -40.24 -47.01 5.54
CA THR A 4 -39.24 -47.15 6.59
C THR A 4 -37.97 -46.49 6.08
N ALA A 5 -37.45 -45.49 6.81
CA ALA A 5 -36.16 -45.54 7.49
C ALA A 5 -35.65 -44.11 7.75
N ASP A 6 -35.40 -43.84 9.03
CA ASP A 6 -34.52 -42.79 9.54
C ASP A 6 -33.12 -42.86 8.91
N ASP A 7 -32.50 -41.70 8.66
CA ASP A 7 -31.08 -41.53 9.01
C ASP A 7 -30.76 -40.06 9.35
N PRO A 8 -30.33 -39.76 10.60
CA PRO A 8 -29.99 -38.43 11.07
C PRO A 8 -28.47 -38.25 11.15
N ALA A 9 -27.81 -37.68 10.13
CA ALA A 9 -26.40 -37.29 10.28
C ALA A 9 -25.91 -36.26 9.24
N CYS A 10 -26.03 -34.97 9.54
CA CYS A 10 -24.94 -34.01 9.29
C CYS A 10 -25.23 -32.67 9.99
N ARG A 11 -25.11 -32.65 11.32
CA ARG A 11 -24.88 -31.40 12.04
C ARG A 11 -23.43 -31.00 11.78
N VAL A 12 -23.21 -30.09 10.84
CA VAL A 12 -21.93 -29.40 10.74
C VAL A 12 -21.88 -28.43 11.91
N ALA A 13 -21.17 -28.86 12.95
CA ALA A 13 -20.79 -28.00 14.06
C ALA A 13 -20.02 -26.80 13.49
N ALA A 14 -20.51 -25.60 13.78
CA ALA A 14 -19.77 -24.36 13.61
C ALA A 14 -18.59 -24.40 14.59
N GLY A 15 -17.49 -25.01 14.14
CA GLY A 15 -16.19 -24.83 14.75
C GLY A 15 -15.78 -23.39 14.52
N SER A 16 -15.99 -22.56 15.54
CA SER A 16 -15.41 -21.24 15.65
C SER A 16 -13.89 -21.41 15.70
N ALA A 17 -13.25 -21.38 14.52
CA ALA A 17 -11.82 -21.18 14.44
C ALA A 17 -11.57 -19.75 14.93
N VAL A 18 -11.18 -19.65 16.19
CA VAL A 18 -10.54 -18.45 16.73
C VAL A 18 -9.38 -18.16 15.80
N ALA A 19 -9.51 -17.10 15.00
CA ALA A 19 -8.41 -16.59 14.22
C ALA A 19 -7.31 -16.23 15.20
N GLU A 20 -6.24 -17.01 15.22
CA GLU A 20 -4.97 -16.59 15.78
C GLU A 20 -4.62 -15.30 15.04
N SER A 21 -4.79 -14.17 15.74
CA SER A 21 -4.30 -12.88 15.30
C SER A 21 -2.79 -13.01 15.24
N GLY A 22 -2.28 -13.37 14.06
CA GLY A 22 -0.85 -13.29 13.77
C GLY A 22 -0.44 -11.86 14.10
N ALA A 23 0.42 -11.69 15.10
CA ALA A 23 0.90 -10.40 15.51
C ALA A 23 1.45 -9.68 14.27
N VAL A 24 0.74 -8.65 13.83
CA VAL A 24 1.21 -7.76 12.78
C VAL A 24 2.35 -6.97 13.39
N SER A 25 3.58 -7.26 12.98
CA SER A 25 4.75 -6.51 13.42
C SER A 25 4.70 -5.12 12.79
N SER A 26 4.24 -4.13 13.57
CA SER A 26 4.43 -2.72 13.24
C SER A 26 5.86 -2.30 13.58
N PHE A 27 6.46 -1.46 12.74
CA PHE A 27 7.77 -0.88 12.97
C PHE A 27 7.84 0.56 12.47
N VAL A 28 8.74 1.35 13.05
CA VAL A 28 9.02 2.71 12.59
C VAL A 28 9.72 2.63 11.24
N LEU A 29 9.12 3.19 10.19
CA LEU A 29 9.82 3.36 8.91
C LEU A 29 11.08 4.19 9.07
N SER A 30 12.10 3.95 8.26
CA SER A 30 13.35 4.71 8.33
C SER A 30 13.21 6.12 7.75
N LYS A 31 14.17 7.00 7.99
CA LYS A 31 14.23 8.30 7.29
C LYS A 31 14.26 8.11 5.76
N LEU A 32 15.01 7.10 5.29
CA LEU A 32 15.14 6.79 3.87
C LEU A 32 13.78 6.44 3.25
N ASP A 33 12.95 5.69 3.97
CA ASP A 33 11.58 5.37 3.56
C ASP A 33 10.72 6.62 3.36
N ILE A 34 10.90 7.64 4.21
CA ILE A 34 10.20 8.92 4.07
C ILE A 34 10.81 9.77 2.96
N ASP A 35 12.13 9.75 2.79
CA ASP A 35 12.81 10.44 1.68
C ASP A 35 12.35 9.91 0.32
N VAL A 36 12.03 8.61 0.18
CA VAL A 36 11.43 8.06 -1.05
C VAL A 36 10.07 8.71 -1.35
N LEU A 37 9.21 8.87 -0.34
CA LEU A 37 7.91 9.54 -0.51
C LEU A 37 8.09 11.02 -0.89
N MET A 38 9.05 11.70 -0.27
CA MET A 38 9.36 13.11 -0.56
C MET A 38 10.02 13.28 -1.93
N GLN A 39 10.91 12.38 -2.34
CA GLN A 39 11.50 12.37 -3.67
C GLN A 39 10.41 12.31 -4.73
N LEU A 40 9.42 11.43 -4.57
CA LEU A 40 8.30 11.31 -5.50
C LEU A 40 7.38 12.54 -5.45
N ALA A 41 7.15 13.11 -4.27
CA ALA A 41 6.36 14.32 -4.13
C ALA A 41 7.00 15.51 -4.87
N VAL A 42 8.33 15.67 -4.78
CA VAL A 42 9.06 16.81 -5.36
C VAL A 42 9.41 16.58 -6.83
N HIS A 43 9.95 15.41 -7.17
CA HIS A 43 10.58 15.15 -8.46
C HIS A 43 9.76 14.21 -9.36
N GLY A 44 8.79 13.49 -8.78
CA GLY A 44 8.04 12.46 -9.50
C GLY A 44 8.84 11.19 -9.75
N PRO A 45 8.20 10.18 -10.36
CA PRO A 45 8.88 8.95 -10.73
C PRO A 45 9.79 9.16 -11.93
N ILE A 46 10.85 8.37 -12.05
CA ILE A 46 11.88 8.50 -13.09
C ILE A 46 11.32 8.44 -14.53
N ASP A 47 10.23 7.70 -14.72
CA ASP A 47 9.61 7.50 -16.03
C ASP A 47 8.48 8.51 -16.34
N ALA A 48 8.19 9.45 -15.43
CA ALA A 48 7.15 10.46 -15.66
C ALA A 48 7.55 11.39 -16.79
N ARG A 49 6.66 11.54 -17.78
CA ARG A 49 6.86 12.49 -18.89
C ARG A 49 6.58 13.93 -18.48
N SER A 50 5.73 14.11 -17.47
CA SER A 50 5.39 15.40 -16.90
C SER A 50 5.04 15.22 -15.43
N TRP A 51 5.72 15.93 -14.55
CA TRP A 51 5.43 15.94 -13.12
C TRP A 51 5.40 17.36 -12.59
N GLU A 52 4.33 17.70 -11.89
CA GLU A 52 4.24 18.92 -11.09
C GLU A 52 4.48 18.51 -9.64
N PRO A 53 5.33 19.21 -8.88
CA PRO A 53 5.53 18.93 -7.47
C PRO A 53 4.20 18.91 -6.70
N LEU A 54 4.08 17.99 -5.75
CA LEU A 54 2.93 17.92 -4.83
C LEU A 54 3.11 18.78 -3.57
N THR A 55 4.32 19.31 -3.36
CA THR A 55 4.68 20.19 -2.26
C THR A 55 5.82 21.11 -2.69
N ASP A 56 5.78 22.36 -2.23
CA ASP A 56 6.88 23.32 -2.36
C ASP A 56 7.78 23.34 -1.12
N ASP A 57 7.38 22.64 -0.05
CA ASP A 57 8.11 22.52 1.21
C ASP A 57 8.21 21.05 1.63
N PRO A 58 9.14 20.28 1.05
CA PRO A 58 9.32 18.86 1.38
C PRO A 58 9.83 18.66 2.81
N ASP A 59 10.54 19.64 3.36
CA ASP A 59 11.04 19.59 4.73
C ASP A 59 9.87 19.63 5.73
N ARG A 60 8.89 20.52 5.52
CA ARG A 60 7.68 20.57 6.35
C ARG A 60 6.86 19.30 6.22
N LEU A 61 6.51 18.91 4.99
CA LEU A 61 5.66 17.74 4.77
C LEU A 61 6.33 16.46 5.29
N GLY A 62 7.63 16.30 5.05
CA GLY A 62 8.37 15.16 5.54
C GLY A 62 8.48 15.12 7.06
N ARG A 63 8.57 16.27 7.76
CA ARG A 63 8.46 16.32 9.23
C ARG A 63 7.09 15.84 9.72
N GLU A 64 6.01 16.28 9.07
CA GLU A 64 4.64 15.88 9.43
C GLU A 64 4.43 14.36 9.28
N ILE A 65 4.95 13.78 8.19
CA ILE A 65 4.90 12.33 7.92
C ILE A 65 5.81 11.55 8.87
N TRP A 66 7.02 12.05 9.12
CA TRP A 66 7.98 11.43 10.04
C TRP A 66 7.45 11.35 11.47
N GLN A 67 6.80 12.42 11.95
CA GLN A 67 6.16 12.44 13.26
C GLN A 67 5.05 11.39 13.37
N GLN A 68 4.20 11.27 12.34
CA GLN A 68 3.10 10.30 12.34
C GLN A 68 3.58 8.85 12.29
N ASN A 69 4.60 8.57 11.47
CA ASN A 69 5.25 7.26 11.43
C ASN A 69 5.77 6.84 12.82
N TYR A 70 6.40 7.78 13.53
CA TYR A 70 6.88 7.56 14.89
C TYR A 70 5.73 7.36 15.89
N GLU A 71 4.67 8.16 15.80
CA GLU A 71 3.48 8.05 16.66
C GLU A 71 2.73 6.73 16.47
N ALA A 72 2.63 6.23 15.23
CA ALA A 72 1.93 4.98 14.93
C ALA A 72 2.67 3.74 15.42
N ALA A 73 3.99 3.79 15.46
CA ALA A 73 4.82 2.68 15.93
C ALA A 73 5.05 2.68 17.45
N ALA A 74 4.77 3.79 18.14
CA ALA A 74 4.94 3.87 19.58
C ALA A 74 3.83 3.08 20.31
N SER A 75 4.21 2.02 21.02
CA SER A 75 3.33 1.34 21.98
C SER A 75 2.99 2.29 23.14
N SER A 76 1.81 2.11 23.73
CA SER A 76 1.23 3.03 24.71
C SER A 76 1.95 3.10 26.07
N ASP A 77 2.95 2.25 26.34
CA ASP A 77 3.47 2.01 27.70
C ASP A 77 4.97 2.26 27.91
N GLU A 78 5.73 2.72 26.91
CA GLU A 78 7.18 2.99 27.07
C GLU A 78 7.56 4.46 26.87
N GLU A 79 8.54 4.89 27.67
CA GLU A 79 9.15 6.22 27.62
C GLU A 79 9.74 6.46 26.23
N ARG A 80 9.10 7.34 25.44
CA ARG A 80 9.46 7.54 24.02
C ARG A 80 10.85 8.16 23.89
N PRO A 81 11.81 7.51 23.21
CA PRO A 81 13.06 8.16 22.87
C PRO A 81 12.79 9.40 21.98
N PRO A 82 13.57 10.48 22.10
CA PRO A 82 13.37 11.67 21.28
C PRO A 82 13.51 11.32 19.79
N ILE A 83 12.55 11.79 18.99
CA ILE A 83 12.58 11.60 17.54
C ILE A 83 13.71 12.44 16.92
N ALA A 84 14.50 11.84 16.04
CA ALA A 84 15.51 12.58 15.29
C ALA A 84 14.84 13.64 14.40
N ALA A 85 15.48 14.81 14.26
CA ALA A 85 14.96 15.86 13.38
C ALA A 85 14.95 15.38 11.93
N TYR A 86 13.84 15.59 11.23
CA TYR A 86 13.73 15.27 9.81
C TYR A 86 14.11 16.48 8.94
N ARG A 87 15.01 16.21 7.98
CA ARG A 87 15.25 17.04 6.80
C ARG A 87 15.26 16.18 5.57
N PHE A 88 14.55 16.61 4.53
CA PHE A 88 14.52 15.92 3.26
C PHE A 88 15.93 15.92 2.65
N THR A 89 16.35 14.76 2.15
CA THR A 89 17.58 14.62 1.40
C THR A 89 17.24 13.94 0.09
N PRO A 90 17.41 14.61 -1.06
CA PRO A 90 17.17 14.00 -2.36
C PRO A 90 17.99 12.74 -2.54
N LEU A 91 17.38 11.72 -3.14
CA LEU A 91 18.03 10.46 -3.43
C LEU A 91 18.99 10.64 -4.62
N PRO A 92 20.15 9.94 -4.66
CA PRO A 92 21.07 9.98 -5.79
C PRO A 92 20.56 9.15 -6.99
N ILE A 93 19.35 8.59 -6.90
CA ILE A 93 18.70 7.75 -7.90
C ILE A 93 17.25 8.20 -8.09
N GLY A 94 16.72 7.99 -9.29
CA GLY A 94 15.30 8.13 -9.54
C GLY A 94 14.51 6.96 -8.94
N VAL A 95 13.28 7.21 -8.55
CA VAL A 95 12.36 6.21 -8.00
C VAL A 95 11.33 5.86 -9.09
N THR A 96 11.06 4.58 -9.30
CA THR A 96 10.05 4.14 -10.27
C THR A 96 8.63 4.30 -9.75
N VAL A 97 7.65 4.29 -10.66
CA VAL A 97 6.22 4.30 -10.30
C VAL A 97 5.88 3.13 -9.35
N GLY A 98 6.38 1.93 -9.67
CA GLY A 98 6.12 0.72 -8.89
C GLY A 98 6.71 0.77 -7.47
N GLU A 99 7.92 1.31 -7.32
CA GLU A 99 8.54 1.54 -6.01
C GLU A 99 7.75 2.56 -5.19
N GLY A 100 7.28 3.64 -5.82
CA GLY A 100 6.46 4.65 -5.16
C GLY A 100 5.12 4.13 -4.66
N LEU A 101 4.42 3.33 -5.47
CA LEU A 101 3.16 2.70 -5.07
C LEU A 101 3.37 1.75 -3.89
N LYS A 102 4.44 0.92 -3.94
CA LYS A 102 4.80 0.05 -2.81
C LYS A 102 5.11 0.86 -1.55
N GLN A 103 5.82 1.98 -1.68
CA GLN A 103 6.15 2.83 -0.54
C GLN A 103 4.91 3.48 0.09
N CYS A 104 3.95 3.92 -0.73
CA CYS A 104 2.66 4.43 -0.25
C CYS A 104 1.89 3.35 0.53
N SER A 105 1.82 2.14 -0.01
CA SER A 105 1.18 1.01 0.67
C SER A 105 1.89 0.62 1.97
N CYS A 106 3.23 0.59 1.96
CA CYS A 106 4.03 0.27 3.14
C CYS A 106 3.77 1.29 4.26
N TYR A 107 3.85 2.58 3.96
CA TYR A 107 3.55 3.64 4.92
C TYR A 107 2.11 3.55 5.44
N GLY A 108 1.14 3.37 4.55
CA GLY A 108 -0.26 3.21 4.95
C GLY A 108 -0.44 2.04 5.92
N TYR A 109 0.14 0.87 5.60
CA TYR A 109 0.08 -0.31 6.46
C TYR A 109 0.67 -0.05 7.85
N GLN A 110 1.85 0.58 7.92
CA GLN A 110 2.52 0.85 9.20
C GLN A 110 1.76 1.88 10.06
N THR A 111 1.01 2.80 9.43
CA THR A 111 0.33 3.89 10.14
C THR A 111 -1.15 3.65 10.42
N LEU A 112 -1.76 2.60 9.84
CA LEU A 112 -3.18 2.24 10.05
C LEU A 112 -3.46 1.51 11.38
N GLY A 113 -2.44 1.21 12.19
CA GLY A 113 -2.53 0.40 13.42
C GLY A 113 -3.47 0.90 14.51
N ALA A 114 -4.03 2.11 14.39
CA ALA A 114 -4.91 2.72 15.39
C ALA A 114 -6.40 2.86 14.97
N GLY A 115 -6.81 2.32 13.81
CA GLY A 115 -8.22 2.36 13.37
C GLY A 115 -8.73 3.75 12.93
N ALA A 116 -7.86 4.76 12.91
CA ALA A 116 -8.12 6.07 12.33
C ALA A 116 -7.34 6.22 11.02
N ALA A 117 -7.91 6.96 10.06
CA ALA A 117 -7.17 7.35 8.86
C ALA A 117 -5.93 8.17 9.28
N PRO A 118 -4.72 7.85 8.78
CA PRO A 118 -3.53 8.61 9.13
C PRO A 118 -3.70 10.06 8.69
N PRO A 119 -3.22 11.06 9.46
CA PRO A 119 -3.31 12.46 9.05
C PRO A 119 -2.61 12.77 7.71
N ALA A 120 -1.58 11.99 7.33
CA ALA A 120 -0.93 12.01 6.02
C ALA A 120 -1.76 11.34 4.91
N GLY A 121 -2.92 10.76 5.23
CA GLY A 121 -3.81 10.06 4.31
C GLY A 121 -4.15 10.86 3.04
N PRO A 122 -4.57 12.13 3.14
CA PRO A 122 -4.84 12.95 1.95
C PRO A 122 -3.62 13.18 1.05
N PHE A 123 -2.42 13.24 1.64
CA PHE A 123 -1.18 13.34 0.86
C PHE A 123 -0.88 12.03 0.15
N LEU A 124 -0.88 10.90 0.86
CA LEU A 124 -0.60 9.58 0.29
C LEU A 124 -1.59 9.21 -0.80
N GLU A 125 -2.88 9.44 -0.57
CA GLU A 125 -3.94 9.18 -1.56
C GLU A 125 -3.76 10.06 -2.81
N ARG A 126 -3.31 11.31 -2.65
CA ARG A 126 -3.00 12.19 -3.79
C ARG A 126 -1.77 11.70 -4.56
N LEU A 127 -0.71 11.33 -3.84
CA LEU A 127 0.52 10.81 -4.44
C LEU A 127 0.23 9.49 -5.19
N GLU A 128 -0.46 8.55 -4.55
CA GLU A 128 -0.84 7.26 -5.12
C GLU A 128 -1.70 7.44 -6.37
N ARG A 129 -2.77 8.24 -6.32
CA ARG A 129 -3.61 8.53 -7.50
C ARG A 129 -2.79 9.10 -8.67
N ARG A 130 -1.79 9.92 -8.37
CA ARG A 130 -0.94 10.52 -9.40
C ARG A 130 0.03 9.49 -9.99
N LEU A 131 0.68 8.69 -9.15
CA LEU A 131 1.55 7.59 -9.58
C LEU A 131 0.80 6.57 -10.42
N VAL A 132 -0.43 6.23 -10.05
CA VAL A 132 -1.30 5.32 -10.81
C VAL A 132 -1.50 5.79 -12.25
N ARG A 133 -1.63 7.09 -12.50
CA ARG A 133 -1.77 7.66 -13.86
C ARG A 133 -0.51 7.54 -14.70
N GLU A 134 0.65 7.42 -14.05
CA GLU A 134 1.94 7.20 -14.73
C GLU A 134 2.18 5.70 -15.04
N VAL A 135 1.34 4.78 -14.54
CA VAL A 135 1.45 3.36 -14.87
C VAL A 135 1.07 3.15 -16.34
N THR A 136 2.02 2.66 -17.13
CA THR A 136 1.80 2.43 -18.57
C THR A 136 0.63 1.48 -18.80
N GLY A 137 -0.36 1.96 -19.55
CA GLY A 137 -1.55 1.19 -19.91
C GLY A 137 -2.61 1.09 -18.81
N TYR A 138 -2.47 1.83 -17.69
CA TYR A 138 -3.46 1.83 -16.62
C TYR A 138 -4.84 2.29 -17.09
N ASP A 139 -4.92 3.44 -17.77
CA ASP A 139 -6.20 3.98 -18.30
C ASP A 139 -6.83 3.07 -19.37
N ALA A 140 -6.02 2.28 -20.07
CA ALA A 140 -6.48 1.33 -21.08
C ALA A 140 -6.84 -0.05 -20.48
N ALA A 141 -6.54 -0.28 -19.20
CA ALA A 141 -6.85 -1.54 -18.54
C ALA A 141 -8.35 -1.66 -18.27
N PRO A 142 -8.96 -2.84 -18.44
CA PRO A 142 -10.38 -3.01 -18.19
C PRO A 142 -10.65 -3.05 -16.68
N TRP A 143 -11.69 -2.34 -16.23
CA TRP A 143 -12.18 -2.36 -14.84
C TRP A 143 -12.73 -3.73 -14.39
N GLY A 144 -12.92 -4.66 -15.33
CA GLY A 144 -13.29 -6.03 -15.06
C GLY A 144 -12.94 -6.92 -16.25
N TRP A 145 -12.61 -8.17 -15.98
CA TRP A 145 -12.23 -9.11 -17.03
C TRP A 145 -13.45 -9.78 -17.62
N ARG A 146 -13.66 -9.61 -18.93
CA ARG A 146 -14.63 -10.39 -19.70
C ARG A 146 -13.91 -11.49 -20.47
N PRO A 147 -14.60 -12.59 -20.82
CA PRO A 147 -14.02 -13.64 -21.67
C PRO A 147 -13.39 -13.11 -22.97
N ALA A 148 -13.98 -12.06 -23.57
CA ALA A 148 -13.43 -11.41 -24.75
C ALA A 148 -12.07 -10.72 -24.51
N ASP A 149 -11.86 -10.10 -23.35
CA ASP A 149 -10.58 -9.46 -23.00
C ASP A 149 -9.46 -10.50 -22.83
N VAL A 150 -9.81 -11.66 -22.27
CA VAL A 150 -8.91 -12.81 -22.14
C VAL A 150 -8.57 -13.36 -23.53
N ALA A 151 -9.57 -13.60 -24.38
CA ALA A 151 -9.37 -14.09 -25.75
C ALA A 151 -8.49 -13.14 -26.58
N ALA A 152 -8.73 -11.83 -26.50
CA ALA A 152 -7.94 -10.79 -27.18
C ALA A 152 -6.48 -10.73 -26.71
N ARG A 153 -6.19 -11.19 -25.48
CA ARG A 153 -4.82 -11.28 -24.93
C ARG A 153 -4.12 -12.59 -25.25
N LEU A 154 -4.84 -13.71 -25.26
CA LEU A 154 -4.28 -15.02 -25.65
C LEU A 154 -3.70 -14.99 -27.08
N GLY A 155 -4.28 -14.19 -27.97
CA GLY A 155 -3.75 -13.97 -29.33
C GLY A 155 -2.44 -13.19 -29.42
N ARG A 156 -1.95 -12.58 -28.32
CA ARG A 156 -0.71 -11.77 -28.29
C ARG A 156 0.56 -12.58 -27.97
N GLY A 157 0.46 -13.91 -27.83
CA GLY A 157 1.63 -14.80 -27.69
C GLY A 157 2.32 -14.79 -26.32
N GLY A 158 1.65 -14.36 -25.26
CA GLY A 158 2.20 -14.27 -23.90
C GLY A 158 1.57 -15.23 -22.89
N ALA A 159 0.97 -16.34 -23.33
CA ALA A 159 0.47 -17.35 -22.40
C ALA A 159 1.62 -17.85 -21.52
N PRO A 160 1.41 -18.06 -20.20
CA PRO A 160 2.40 -18.74 -19.38
C PRO A 160 2.66 -20.10 -20.03
N GLY A 161 3.88 -20.32 -20.52
CA GLY A 161 4.27 -21.61 -21.08
C GLY A 161 4.02 -22.72 -20.05
N PRO A 162 3.80 -23.97 -20.49
CA PRO A 162 3.71 -25.09 -19.56
C PRO A 162 4.98 -25.09 -18.70
N ARG A 163 4.78 -25.08 -17.37
CA ARG A 163 5.87 -25.29 -16.40
C ARG A 163 6.37 -26.72 -16.48
#